data_AF-A0A370LQZ3-F1
#
_entry.id   AF-A0A370LQZ3-F1
#
_cell.length_a   1.000
_cell.length_b   1.000
_cell.length_c   1.000
_cell.angle_alpha   90.00
_cell.angle_beta   90.00
_cell.angle_gamma   90.00
#
_symmetry.space_group_name_H-M   'P 1'
#
loop_
_entity.id
_entity.type
_entity.pdbx_description
1 polymer ?
#
loop_
_entity_poly.entity_id
_entity_poly.type
_entity_poly.pdbx_seq_one_letter_code
_entity_poly.pdbx_strand_id
1 'polypeptide(L)'
;MEEGSIQLNLPDGMEIELGILKEDKYGDLVKTNDYAWIIATQRDREVSMDSYNLGLKFNDENGKIIVEDEIEINEGIRSFSVI
;
A
#
# COMPACT_ATOMS: atom_id res chain seq x y z
N MET A 1 -21.65 3.21 -3.27
CA MET A 1 -20.84 3.78 -2.16
C MET A 1 -19.49 4.11 -2.77
N GLU A 2 -19.37 5.28 -3.39
CA GLU A 2 -18.08 5.75 -3.94
C GLU A 2 -17.15 6.31 -2.84
N GLU A 3 -17.68 6.48 -1.63
CA GLU A 3 -17.02 7.15 -0.52
C GLU A 3 -16.57 6.12 0.52
N GLY A 4 -15.36 5.61 0.33
CA GLY A 4 -14.69 4.72 1.28
C GLY A 4 -13.24 5.10 1.55
N SER A 5 -12.77 6.19 0.96
CA SER A 5 -11.45 6.75 1.16
C SER A 5 -11.47 8.27 1.28
N ILE A 6 -10.41 8.81 1.84
CA ILE A 6 -10.08 10.23 1.84
C ILE A 6 -8.68 10.40 1.24
N GLN A 7 -8.48 11.51 0.51
CA GLN A 7 -7.17 11.90 0.01
C GLN A 7 -6.75 13.24 0.60
N LEU A 8 -5.53 13.31 1.11
CA LEU A 8 -4.89 14.50 1.64
C LEU A 8 -3.74 14.90 0.71
N ASN A 9 -3.81 16.11 0.16
CA ASN A 9 -2.74 16.69 -0.65
C ASN A 9 -1.94 17.68 0.20
N LEU A 10 -0.68 17.36 0.48
CA LEU A 10 0.18 18.16 1.33
C LEU A 10 0.96 19.23 0.53
N PRO A 11 1.35 20.36 1.15
CA PRO A 11 1.99 21.47 0.45
C PRO A 11 3.36 21.15 -0.19
N ASP A 12 4.03 20.09 0.25
CA ASP A 12 5.31 19.60 -0.29
C ASP A 12 5.13 18.64 -1.48
N GLY A 13 3.89 18.44 -1.94
CA GLY A 13 3.55 17.54 -3.03
C GLY A 13 3.49 16.07 -2.62
N MET A 14 3.39 15.78 -1.33
CA MET A 14 2.99 14.46 -0.84
C MET A 14 1.48 14.29 -0.98
N GLU A 15 1.06 13.11 -1.41
CA GLU A 15 -0.34 12.69 -1.42
C GLU A 15 -0.50 11.52 -0.44
N ILE A 16 -1.49 11.59 0.44
CA ILE A 16 -1.83 10.50 1.36
C ILE A 16 -3.28 10.11 1.12
N GLU A 17 -3.51 8.88 0.69
CA GLU A 17 -4.84 8.29 0.59
C GLU A 17 -5.07 7.29 1.73
N LEU A 18 -6.26 7.30 2.33
CA LEU A 18 -6.66 6.43 3.42
C LEU A 18 -8.02 5.85 3.08
N GLY A 19 -8.19 4.53 3.15
CA GLY A 19 -9.46 3.89 2.84
C GLY A 19 -9.81 2.69 3.72
N ILE A 20 -11.08 2.27 3.66
CA ILE A 20 -11.65 1.16 4.45
C ILE A 20 -12.34 0.08 3.59
N LEU A 21 -12.35 0.28 2.28
CA LEU A 21 -12.93 -0.69 1.34
C LEU A 21 -11.82 -1.56 0.78
N LYS A 22 -12.13 -2.86 0.66
CA LYS A 22 -11.26 -3.88 0.08
C LYS A 22 -11.84 -4.35 -1.25
N GLU A 23 -11.00 -4.62 -2.23
CA GLU A 23 -11.41 -5.30 -3.45
C GLU A 23 -11.69 -6.78 -3.18
N ASP A 24 -12.86 -7.27 -3.58
CA ASP A 24 -13.18 -8.69 -3.50
C ASP A 24 -12.63 -9.47 -4.71
N LYS A 25 -12.86 -10.79 -4.73
CA LYS A 25 -12.38 -11.68 -5.81
C LYS A 25 -12.97 -11.37 -7.20
N TYR A 26 -13.98 -10.53 -7.30
CA TYR A 26 -14.64 -10.12 -8.53
C TYR A 26 -14.24 -8.70 -8.97
N GLY A 27 -13.43 -8.01 -8.16
CA GLY A 27 -13.03 -6.62 -8.41
C GLY A 27 -13.96 -5.59 -7.78
N ASP A 28 -14.95 -6.01 -6.99
CA ASP A 28 -15.90 -5.11 -6.37
C ASP A 28 -15.36 -4.58 -5.03
N LEU A 29 -15.51 -3.27 -4.80
CA LEU A 29 -15.15 -2.66 -3.52
C LEU A 29 -16.19 -3.02 -2.44
N VAL A 30 -15.75 -3.75 -1.43
CA VAL A 30 -16.58 -4.20 -0.32
C VAL A 30 -16.08 -3.67 1.02
N LYS A 31 -17.03 -3.29 1.89
CA LYS A 31 -16.71 -2.93 3.27
C LYS A 31 -16.43 -4.21 4.06
N THR A 32 -15.25 -4.27 4.68
CA THR A 32 -14.87 -5.36 5.57
C THR A 32 -14.69 -4.80 6.98
N ASN A 33 -15.12 -5.55 8.00
CA ASN A 33 -14.82 -5.16 9.38
C ASN A 33 -13.31 -5.26 9.61
N ASP A 34 -12.76 -4.31 10.37
CA ASP A 34 -11.35 -4.30 10.76
C ASP A 34 -10.35 -4.26 9.59
N TYR A 35 -10.75 -3.62 8.48
CA TYR A 35 -9.88 -3.36 7.34
C TYR A 35 -9.73 -1.85 7.11
N ALA A 36 -8.48 -1.43 7.01
CA ALA A 36 -8.08 -0.12 6.55
C ALA A 36 -6.78 -0.23 5.76
N TRP A 37 -6.56 0.76 4.90
CA TRP A 37 -5.33 0.91 4.13
C TRP A 37 -4.93 2.38 4.04
N ILE A 38 -3.64 2.58 3.80
CA ILE A 38 -3.01 3.87 3.54
C ILE A 38 -2.09 3.74 2.33
N ILE A 39 -2.12 4.73 1.46
CA ILE A 39 -1.14 4.91 0.38
C ILE A 39 -0.51 6.29 0.57
N ALA A 40 0.81 6.34 0.63
CA ALA A 40 1.56 7.58 0.68
C ALA A 40 2.43 7.68 -0.58
N THR A 41 2.20 8.73 -1.36
CA THR A 41 2.87 8.97 -2.64
C THR A 41 3.64 10.28 -2.58
N GLN A 42 4.90 10.25 -3.00
CA GLN A 42 5.72 11.45 -3.17
C GLN A 42 6.52 11.33 -4.46
N ARG A 43 6.13 12.13 -5.46
CA ARG A 43 6.70 12.10 -6.81
C ARG A 43 6.47 10.73 -7.46
N ASP A 44 7.53 9.95 -7.61
CA ASP A 44 7.63 8.67 -8.31
C ASP A 44 7.80 7.47 -7.35
N ARG A 45 7.54 7.71 -6.07
CA ARG A 45 7.67 6.74 -4.98
C ARG A 45 6.34 6.64 -4.25
N GLU A 46 5.97 5.42 -3.92
CA GLU A 46 4.71 5.07 -3.27
C GLU A 46 4.97 4.02 -2.20
N VAL A 47 4.35 4.21 -1.04
CA VAL A 47 4.29 3.22 0.03
C VAL A 47 2.84 2.91 0.26
N SER A 48 2.47 1.64 0.21
CA SER A 48 1.12 1.18 0.52
C SER A 48 1.15 0.25 1.72
N MET A 49 0.19 0.40 2.62
CA MET A 49 0.03 -0.48 3.77
C MET A 49 -1.45 -0.74 3.94
N ASP A 50 -1.83 -2.00 4.10
CA ASP A 50 -3.17 -2.38 4.51
C ASP A 50 -3.11 -3.16 5.83
N SER A 51 -4.25 -3.62 6.33
CA SER A 51 -4.33 -4.32 7.63
C SER A 51 -3.58 -5.66 7.67
N TYR A 52 -3.13 -6.17 6.52
CA TYR A 52 -2.48 -7.46 6.35
C TYR A 52 -1.14 -7.37 5.59
N ASN A 53 -0.94 -6.36 4.75
CA ASN A 53 0.19 -6.25 3.83
C ASN A 53 0.91 -4.91 3.94
N LEU A 54 2.18 -4.90 3.56
CA LEU A 54 2.99 -3.71 3.32
C LEU A 54 3.65 -3.82 1.95
N GLY A 55 3.61 -2.74 1.17
CA GLY A 55 4.15 -2.64 -0.18
C GLY A 55 4.99 -1.38 -0.35
N LEU A 56 6.09 -1.52 -1.09
CA LEU A 56 6.97 -0.41 -1.44
C LEU A 56 7.14 -0.37 -2.95
N LYS A 57 6.84 0.77 -3.56
CA LYS A 57 6.97 0.96 -5.01
C LYS A 57 7.85 2.17 -5.27
N PHE A 58 8.88 1.95 -6.07
CA PHE A 58 9.78 2.99 -6.53
C PHE A 58 9.89 2.86 -8.04
N ASN A 59 9.87 3.99 -8.77
CA ASN A 59 10.36 3.96 -10.14
C ASN A 59 11.88 3.79 -10.11
N ASP A 60 12.35 2.55 -10.25
CA ASP A 60 13.64 2.35 -10.91
C ASP A 60 13.44 2.53 -12.43
N GLU A 61 14.52 2.73 -13.18
CA GLU A 61 14.47 2.91 -14.65
C GLU A 61 13.83 1.72 -15.41
N ASN A 62 13.39 0.66 -14.70
CA ASN A 62 12.84 -0.58 -15.25
C ASN A 62 11.42 -0.93 -14.73
N GLY A 63 10.76 -0.04 -13.97
CA GLY A 63 9.37 -0.25 -13.53
C GLY A 63 9.19 -1.44 -12.58
N LYS A 64 10.20 -1.78 -11.78
CA LYS A 64 10.13 -2.89 -10.82
C LYS A 64 9.27 -2.54 -9.60
N ILE A 65 8.42 -3.47 -9.19
CA ILE A 65 7.65 -3.40 -7.94
C ILE A 65 8.37 -4.25 -6.90
N ILE A 66 8.70 -3.66 -5.74
CA ILE A 66 9.28 -4.41 -4.61
C ILE A 66 8.10 -4.89 -3.76
N VAL A 67 7.79 -6.19 -3.87
CA VAL A 67 6.75 -6.83 -3.06
C VAL A 67 7.41 -7.47 -1.83
N GLU A 68 6.86 -7.24 -0.65
CA GLU A 68 7.26 -7.97 0.56
C GLU A 68 6.77 -9.41 0.46
N ASP A 69 7.69 -10.37 0.50
CA ASP A 69 7.39 -11.79 0.74
C ASP A 69 7.92 -12.13 2.14
N GLU A 70 7.10 -12.76 2.97
CA GLU A 70 7.46 -13.06 4.36
C GLU A 70 8.45 -14.22 4.38
N ILE A 71 9.72 -13.91 4.64
CA ILE A 71 10.71 -14.91 5.04
C ILE A 71 11.03 -14.64 6.51
N GLU A 72 10.59 -15.54 7.40
CA GLU A 72 10.83 -15.44 8.84
C GLU A 72 12.29 -15.86 9.13
N ILE A 73 13.21 -14.89 9.24
CA ILE A 73 14.63 -15.11 9.52
C ILE A 73 14.92 -14.68 10.98
N ASN A 74 14.34 -15.42 11.94
CA ASN A 74 14.35 -15.15 13.38
C ASN A 74 13.53 -13.94 13.85
N GLU A 75 12.98 -14.07 15.07
CA GLU A 75 12.08 -13.16 15.78
C GLU A 75 12.31 -11.66 15.45
N GLY A 76 11.53 -11.16 14.49
CA GLY A 76 11.40 -9.72 14.22
C GLY A 76 12.27 -9.13 13.10
N ILE A 77 13.07 -9.91 12.37
CA ILE A 77 13.77 -9.41 11.18
C ILE A 77 13.02 -9.83 9.91
N ARG A 78 12.48 -8.84 9.19
CA ARG A 78 11.88 -9.02 7.86
C ARG A 78 12.89 -8.62 6.78
N SER A 79 13.18 -9.53 5.85
CA SER A 79 14.11 -9.27 4.74
C SER A 79 13.34 -8.97 3.45
N PHE A 80 13.72 -7.90 2.77
CA PHE A 80 13.17 -7.53 1.46
C PHE A 80 14.11 -8.06 0.36
N SER A 81 13.56 -8.78 -0.62
CA SER A 81 14.31 -9.22 -1.80
C SER A 81 13.78 -8.47 -3.03
N VAL A 82 14.69 -7.85 -3.77
CA VAL A 82 14.38 -7.18 -5.05
C VAL A 82 14.65 -8.18 -6.18
N ILE A 83 13.63 -8.50 -6.99
CA ILE A 83 13.76 -9.38 -8.17
C ILE A 83 13.87 -8.52 -9.43
#